data_AF-A0A8K0TVN6-F1
#
_entry.id   AF-A0A8K0TVN6-F1
#
_cell.length_a   1.000
_cell.length_b   1.000
_cell.length_c   1.000
_cell.angle_alpha   90.00
_cell.angle_beta   90.00
_cell.angle_gamma   90.00
#
_symmetry.space_group_name_H-M   'P 1'
#
loop_
_entity.id
_entity.type
_entity.pdbx_description
1 polymer ?
#
loop_
_entity_poly.entity_id
_entity_poly.type
_entity_poly.pdbx_seq_one_letter_code
_entity_poly.pdbx_strand_id
1 'polypeptide(L)' 'YMKNLYKRIRDSTYLKLNSQLSLIPSIDIWHVHGHQMECFAWYASNFISGAGWVNGEIIETLWSTIN' A
#
# COMPACT_ATOMS: atom_id res chain seq x y z
N TYR A 1 -4.16 6.03 -7.50
CA TYR A 1 -3.42 4.90 -8.11
C TYR A 1 -4.40 3.84 -8.62
N MET A 2 -3.94 2.79 -9.32
CA MET A 2 -4.74 1.59 -9.67
C MET A 2 -6.00 1.76 -10.55
N LYS A 3 -6.21 2.90 -11.21
CA LYS A 3 -7.40 3.20 -12.06
C LYS A 3 -7.73 2.11 -13.10
N ASN A 4 -6.71 1.43 -13.63
CA ASN A 4 -6.85 0.41 -14.67
C ASN A 4 -6.63 -1.02 -14.14
N LEU A 5 -6.56 -1.24 -12.82
CA LEU A 5 -6.23 -2.55 -12.23
C LEU A 5 -7.16 -3.66 -12.75
N TYR A 6 -8.47 -3.48 -12.58
CA TYR A 6 -9.45 -4.49 -13.00
C TYR A 6 -9.45 -4.75 -14.51
N LYS A 7 -9.20 -3.71 -15.32
CA LYS A 7 -9.04 -3.87 -16.76
C LYS A 7 -7.82 -4.73 -17.08
N ARG A 8 -6.66 -4.42 -16.47
CA ARG A 8 -5.42 -5.19 -16.66
C ARG A 8 -5.52 -6.63 -16.17
N ILE A 9 -6.20 -6.88 -15.06
CA ILE A 9 -6.45 -8.23 -14.56
C ILE A 9 -7.34 -8.99 -15.55
N ARG A 10 -8.42 -8.38 -16.02
CA ARG A 10 -9.34 -9.00 -16.99
C ARG A 10 -8.66 -9.35 -18.30
N ASP A 11 -7.79 -8.47 -18.78
CA ASP A 11 -7.07 -8.64 -20.05
C ASP A 11 -5.85 -9.57 -19.91
N SER A 12 -5.57 -10.08 -18.70
CA SER A 12 -4.41 -10.94 -18.44
C SER A 12 -4.68 -12.41 -18.78
N THR A 13 -3.77 -13.03 -19.53
CA THR A 13 -3.78 -14.48 -19.80
C THR A 13 -3.42 -15.31 -18.56
N TYR A 14 -2.63 -14.75 -17.65
CA TYR A 14 -1.98 -15.50 -16.56
C TYR A 14 -2.57 -15.22 -15.18
N LEU A 15 -3.32 -14.13 -15.01
CA LEU A 15 -3.85 -13.71 -13.72
C LEU A 15 -5.38 -13.72 -13.75
N LYS A 16 -5.99 -14.50 -12.86
CA LYS A 16 -7.44 -14.52 -12.65
C LYS A 16 -7.76 -14.17 -11.21
N LEU A 17 -8.68 -13.23 -11.01
CA LEU A 17 -9.12 -12.86 -9.66
C LEU A 17 -10.19 -13.84 -9.20
N ASN A 18 -10.01 -14.41 -8.01
CA ASN A 18 -11.08 -15.15 -7.34
C ASN A 18 -12.14 -14.15 -6.85
N SER A 19 -13.41 -14.38 -7.18
CA SER A 19 -14.54 -13.53 -6.77
C SER A 19 -14.74 -13.48 -5.25
N GLN A 20 -14.17 -14.42 -4.51
CA GLN A 20 -14.19 -14.45 -3.04
C GLN A 20 -13.08 -13.62 -2.41
N LEU A 21 -12.10 -13.15 -3.19
CA LEU A 21 -10.96 -12.38 -2.70
C LEU A 21 -11.28 -10.87 -2.73
N SER A 22 -11.19 -10.21 -1.58
CA SER A 22 -11.28 -8.75 -1.48
C SER A 22 -9.90 -8.13 -1.67
N LEU A 23 -9.77 -7.19 -2.60
CA LEU A 23 -8.57 -6.40 -2.78
C LEU A 23 -8.73 -5.06 -2.07
N ILE A 24 -7.89 -4.81 -1.07
CA ILE A 24 -7.80 -3.51 -0.40
C ILE A 24 -6.57 -2.80 -0.96
N PRO A 25 -6.74 -1.69 -1.70
CA PRO A 25 -5.60 -0.97 -2.24
C PRO A 25 -4.86 -0.26 -1.11
N SER A 26 -3.54 -0.42 -1.06
CA SER A 26 -2.68 0.30 -0.12
C SER A 26 -1.48 0.89 -0.85
N ILE A 27 -1.02 2.02 -0.36
CA ILE A 27 0.20 2.66 -0.79
C ILE A 27 0.98 3.00 0.48
N ASP A 28 2.29 2.82 0.41
CA ASP A 28 3.17 3.15 1.51
C ASP A 28 3.04 4.64 1.92
N ILE A 29 3.11 4.88 3.23
CA ILE A 29 2.88 6.17 3.86
C ILE A 29 3.81 7.28 3.33
N TRP A 30 5.04 6.92 2.95
CA TRP A 30 6.00 7.87 2.36
C TRP A 30 5.50 8.41 1.01
N HIS A 31 4.80 7.58 0.25
CA HIS A 31 4.29 7.96 -1.06
C HIS A 31 2.91 8.63 -0.98
N VAL A 32 2.11 8.29 0.03
CA VAL A 32 0.76 8.84 0.23
C VAL A 32 0.81 10.30 0.68
N HIS A 33 1.71 10.66 1.60
CA HIS A 33 1.85 12.03 2.11
C HIS A 33 2.25 13.04 1.02
N GLY A 34 2.99 12.61 0.00
CA GLY A 34 3.39 13.46 -1.13
C GLY A 34 2.36 13.57 -2.25
N HIS A 35 1.20 12.89 -2.15
CA HIS A 35 0.24 12.81 -3.24
C HIS A 35 -0.89 13.85 -3.14
N GLN A 36 -1.97 13.53 -2.43
CA GLN A 36 -3.14 14.38 -2.17
C GLN A 36 -3.82 13.90 -0.88
N MET A 37 -4.42 14.82 -0.12
CA MET A 37 -5.02 14.54 1.19
C MET A 37 -6.11 13.46 1.12
N GLU A 38 -6.90 13.45 0.07
CA GLU A 38 -7.97 12.47 -0.15
C GLU A 38 -7.39 11.06 -0.29
N CYS A 39 -6.17 10.91 -0.79
CA CYS A 39 -5.55 9.59 -0.91
C CYS A 39 -5.08 9.04 0.44
N PHE A 40 -4.89 9.90 1.45
CA PHE A 40 -4.47 9.47 2.79
C PHE A 40 -5.50 8.54 3.42
N ALA A 41 -6.76 8.97 3.47
CA ALA A 41 -7.83 8.18 4.08
C ALA A 41 -8.13 6.87 3.31
N TRP A 42 -7.83 6.82 2.01
CA TRP A 42 -8.20 5.69 1.15
C TRP A 42 -7.09 4.66 0.94
N TYR A 43 -5.82 5.08 1.02
CA TYR A 43 -4.69 4.23 0.64
C TYR A 43 -3.63 4.08 1.72
N ALA A 44 -3.61 4.91 2.76
CA ALA A 44 -2.64 4.73 3.85
C ALA A 44 -2.91 3.38 4.53
N SER A 45 -1.86 2.55 4.61
CA SER A 45 -1.90 1.25 5.29
C SER A 45 -2.37 1.36 6.75
N ASN A 46 -2.22 2.54 7.35
CA ASN A 46 -2.69 2.90 8.69
C ASN A 46 -4.18 2.60 8.94
N PHE A 47 -5.01 2.61 7.89
CA PHE A 47 -6.44 2.37 8.00
C PHE A 47 -6.86 0.94 7.63
N ILE A 48 -5.89 0.07 7.31
CA ILE A 48 -6.15 -1.31 6.88
C ILE A 48 -5.91 -2.26 8.05
N SER A 49 -6.98 -2.90 8.52
CA SER A 49 -6.88 -3.88 9.61
C SER A 49 -5.94 -5.03 9.24
N GLY A 50 -5.01 -5.36 10.14
CA GLY A 50 -4.02 -6.41 9.93
C GLY A 50 -2.82 -6.01 9.07
N ALA A 51 -2.78 -4.78 8.52
CA ALA A 51 -1.58 -4.27 7.87
C ALA A 51 -0.51 -3.96 8.93
N GLY A 52 0.65 -4.61 8.79
CA GLY A 52 1.78 -4.36 9.67
C GLY A 52 2.38 -2.97 9.44
N TRP A 53 2.79 -2.32 10.51
CA TRP A 53 3.58 -1.10 10.43
C TRP A 53 5.04 -1.45 10.57
N VAL A 54 5.80 -1.22 9.50
CA VAL A 54 7.26 -1.17 9.59
C VAL A 54 7.61 0.29 9.72
N ASN A 55 7.85 0.74 10.95
CA ASN A 55 8.39 2.08 11.13
C ASN A 55 9.86 2.08 10.67
N GLY A 56 10.09 2.53 9.43
CA GLY A 56 11.44 2.69 8.87
C GLY A 56 12.33 3.59 9.75
N GLU A 57 11.73 4.51 10.51
CA GLU A 57 12.45 5.39 11.42
C GLU A 57 13.10 4.64 12.59
N ILE A 58 12.69 3.42 12.94
CA ILE A 58 13.35 2.67 14.03
C ILE A 58 14.80 2.35 13.62
N ILE A 59 15.04 1.93 12.38
CA ILE A 59 16.40 1.68 11.91
C ILE A 59 17.15 2.98 11.67
N GLU A 60 16.48 4.02 11.15
CA GLU A 60 17.13 5.33 10.91
C GLU A 60 17.52 6.04 12.21
N THR A 61 16.68 5.98 13.25
CA THR A 61 16.97 6.56 14.58
C THR A 61 18.11 5.79 15.26
N LEU A 62 18.09 4.47 15.14
CA LEU A 62 19.12 3.62 15.72
C LEU A 62 20.41 3.61 14.92
N TRP A 63 20.45 4.17 13.70
CA TRP A 63 21.62 4.13 12.84
C TRP A 63 22.86 4.71 13.52
N SER A 64 22.69 5.71 14.37
CA SER A 64 23.75 6.29 15.22
C SER A 64 24.39 5.30 16.22
N THR A 65 23.66 4.25 16.62
CA THR A 65 24.07 3.26 17.62
C THR A 65 24.58 1.96 16.98
N ILE A 66 24.14 1.64 15.76
CA ILE A 66 24.54 0.44 14.99
C ILE A 66 25.58 0.73 13.89
N ASN A 67 26.11 1.96 13.79
CA ASN A 67 27.24 2.34 12.94
C ASN A 67 28.50 2.58 13.77
#